data_AF-A0A7K4HIA7-F1
#
_entry.id   AF-A0A7K4HIA7-F1
#
_cell.length_a   1.000
_cell.length_b   1.000
_cell.length_c   1.000
_cell.angle_alpha   90.00
_cell.angle_beta   90.00
_cell.angle_gamma   90.00
#
_symmetry.space_group_name_H-M   'P 1'
#
loop_
_entity.id
_entity.type
_entity.pdbx_description
1 polymer ?
#
loop_
_entity_poly.entity_id
_entity_poly.type
_entity_poly.pdbx_seq_one_letter_code
_entity_poly.pdbx_strand_id
1 'polypeptide(L)'
;MEKKNLAITVLIVALLGSGIANILLVVLQPDIKPSEPETIYVRATSSGPDTLELVDAWDSASNDVLEQVVETLFFYELTDLDLPRINLLAYSYFWEDVTTLH
;
A
#
# COMPACT_ATOMS: atom_id res chain seq x y z
N MET A 1 -50.81 -27.40 -7.47
CA MET A 1 -50.45 -25.97 -7.28
C MET A 1 -50.47 -25.30 -8.65
N GLU A 2 -51.14 -24.17 -8.79
CA GLU A 2 -51.06 -23.38 -10.02
C GLU A 2 -49.63 -22.89 -10.27
N LYS A 3 -49.24 -22.75 -11.54
CA LYS A 3 -47.89 -22.28 -11.94
C LYS A 3 -47.51 -20.95 -11.27
N LYS A 4 -48.51 -20.08 -11.03
CA LYS A 4 -48.35 -18.81 -10.30
C LYS A 4 -47.95 -19.00 -8.83
N ASN A 5 -48.57 -19.97 -8.14
CA ASN A 5 -48.26 -20.26 -6.75
C ASN A 5 -46.87 -20.88 -6.60
N LEU A 6 -46.48 -21.74 -7.56
CA LEU A 6 -45.13 -22.29 -7.61
C LEU A 6 -44.07 -21.20 -7.83
N ALA A 7 -44.32 -20.27 -8.76
CA ALA A 7 -43.40 -19.16 -9.03
C ALA A 7 -43.21 -18.25 -7.80
N ILE A 8 -44.30 -17.94 -7.09
CA ILE A 8 -44.25 -17.13 -5.87
C ILE A 8 -43.43 -17.84 -4.78
N THR A 9 -43.65 -19.16 -4.58
CA THR A 9 -42.89 -19.94 -3.60
C THR A 9 -41.39 -19.96 -3.92
N VAL A 10 -41.02 -20.15 -5.18
CA VAL A 10 -39.61 -20.10 -5.61
C VAL A 10 -38.98 -18.73 -5.34
N LEU A 11 -39.73 -17.65 -5.62
CA LEU A 11 -39.25 -16.28 -5.39
C LEU A 11 -38.97 -15.99 -3.91
N ILE A 12 -39.86 -16.46 -3.02
CA ILE A 12 -39.72 -16.30 -1.56
C ILE A 12 -38.48 -17.03 -1.06
N VAL A 13 -38.27 -18.28 -1.51
CA VAL A 13 -37.10 -19.07 -1.13
C VAL A 13 -35.80 -18.41 -1.62
N ALA A 14 -35.80 -17.88 -2.84
CA ALA A 14 -34.65 -17.16 -3.38
C ALA A 14 -34.33 -15.88 -2.58
N LEU A 15 -35.37 -15.11 -2.19
CA LEU A 15 -35.18 -13.90 -1.38
C LEU A 15 -34.61 -14.22 0.01
N LEU A 16 -35.17 -15.23 0.68
CA LEU A 16 -34.70 -15.67 1.99
C LEU A 16 -33.27 -16.20 1.92
N GLY A 17 -32.95 -17.01 0.90
CA GLY A 17 -31.59 -17.50 0.67
C GLY A 17 -30.59 -16.37 0.43
N SER A 18 -30.95 -15.38 -0.39
CA SER A 18 -30.10 -14.21 -0.65
C SER A 18 -29.87 -13.36 0.61
N GLY A 19 -30.91 -13.15 1.42
CA GLY A 19 -30.80 -12.41 2.67
C GLY A 19 -29.88 -13.11 3.68
N ILE A 20 -30.06 -14.43 3.86
CA ILE A 20 -29.23 -15.24 4.77
C ILE A 20 -27.77 -15.26 4.30
N ALA A 21 -27.52 -15.41 2.99
CA ALA A 21 -26.17 -15.41 2.44
C ALA A 21 -25.43 -14.08 2.70
N ASN A 22 -26.12 -12.93 2.58
CA ASN A 22 -25.52 -11.63 2.87
C ASN A 22 -25.21 -11.46 4.37
N ILE A 23 -26.09 -11.93 5.26
CA ILE A 23 -25.84 -11.90 6.71
C ILE A 23 -24.64 -12.78 7.06
N LEU A 24 -24.57 -13.98 6.49
CA LEU A 24 -23.43 -14.88 6.70
C LEU A 24 -22.14 -14.28 6.15
N LEU A 25 -22.18 -13.57 5.03
CA LEU A 25 -21.00 -12.90 4.47
C LEU A 25 -20.41 -11.89 5.45
N VAL A 26 -21.25 -11.13 6.15
CA VAL A 26 -20.83 -10.12 7.15
C VAL A 26 -20.38 -10.78 8.45
N VAL A 27 -21.07 -11.84 8.91
CA VAL A 27 -20.77 -12.50 10.19
C VAL A 27 -19.55 -13.42 10.09
N LEU A 28 -19.34 -14.06 8.94
CA LEU A 28 -18.21 -14.96 8.68
C LEU A 28 -17.01 -14.24 8.07
N GLN A 29 -17.11 -12.93 7.81
CA GLN A 29 -15.94 -12.16 7.42
C GLN A 29 -14.92 -12.25 8.55
N PRO A 30 -13.72 -12.80 8.29
CA PRO A 30 -12.68 -12.81 9.29
C PRO A 30 -12.39 -11.37 9.68
N ASP A 31 -12.21 -11.14 10.98
CA ASP A 31 -11.73 -9.88 11.53
C ASP A 31 -10.38 -9.61 10.86
N ILE A 32 -10.35 -8.78 9.82
CA ILE A 32 -9.11 -8.30 9.20
C ILE A 32 -8.54 -7.28 10.18
N LYS A 33 -7.99 -7.81 11.28
CA LYS A 33 -7.15 -7.02 12.16
C LYS A 33 -5.92 -6.67 11.31
N PRO A 34 -5.53 -5.38 11.25
CA PRO A 34 -4.20 -5.06 10.79
C PRO A 34 -3.25 -5.97 11.57
N SER A 35 -2.34 -6.65 10.88
CA SER A 35 -1.29 -7.41 11.56
C SER A 35 -0.69 -6.51 12.63
N GLU A 36 -0.49 -7.03 13.85
CA GLU A 36 0.28 -6.28 14.85
C GLU A 36 1.56 -5.78 14.16
N PRO A 37 1.94 -4.51 14.36
CA PRO A 37 3.12 -3.97 13.70
C PRO A 37 4.30 -4.86 14.09
N GLU A 38 4.69 -5.74 13.18
CA GLU A 38 5.94 -6.45 13.31
C GLU A 38 6.98 -5.35 13.26
N THR A 39 7.74 -5.18 14.33
CA THR A 39 8.97 -4.39 14.29
C THR A 39 9.92 -5.16 13.38
N ILE A 40 9.71 -5.07 12.07
CA ILE A 40 10.55 -5.73 11.08
C ILE A 40 11.87 -5.00 11.17
N TYR A 41 12.81 -5.58 11.91
CA TYR A 41 14.19 -5.15 11.87
C TYR A 41 14.76 -5.63 10.54
N VAL A 42 14.47 -4.90 9.46
CA VAL A 42 15.13 -5.13 8.18
C VAL A 42 16.56 -4.66 8.37
N ARG A 43 17.45 -5.58 8.69
CA ARG A 43 18.90 -5.34 8.58
C ARG A 43 19.20 -5.22 7.08
N ALA A 44 19.01 -4.02 6.54
CA ALA A 44 19.26 -3.71 5.12
C ALA A 44 20.76 -3.68 4.78
N THR A 45 21.62 -3.64 5.80
CA THR A 45 23.07 -3.49 5.62
C THR A 45 23.89 -4.54 6.37
N SER A 46 25.00 -4.97 5.75
CA SER A 46 26.00 -5.86 6.35
C SER A 46 26.87 -5.18 7.42
N SER A 47 26.88 -3.84 7.48
CA SER A 47 27.68 -3.03 8.40
C SER A 47 26.87 -1.85 8.96
N GLY A 48 27.33 -1.25 10.07
CA GLY A 48 26.74 0.02 10.52
C GLY A 48 26.97 1.16 9.52
N PRO A 49 26.18 2.24 9.59
CA PRO A 49 26.43 3.46 8.81
C PRO A 49 27.76 4.09 9.20
N ASP A 50 28.47 4.69 8.24
CA ASP A 50 29.71 5.45 8.50
C ASP A 50 29.37 6.82 9.12
N THR A 51 28.40 7.52 8.53
CA THR A 51 27.87 8.81 8.99
C THR A 51 26.38 8.96 8.71
N LEU A 52 25.67 9.79 9.47
CA LEU A 52 24.28 10.20 9.18
C LEU A 52 24.19 11.69 8.79
N GLU A 53 25.33 12.32 8.53
CA GLU A 53 25.36 13.65 7.93
C GLU A 53 25.01 13.55 6.44
N LEU A 54 23.93 14.22 6.03
CA LEU A 54 23.34 14.08 4.69
C LEU A 54 24.31 14.41 3.57
N VAL A 55 25.18 15.40 3.79
CA VAL A 55 26.14 15.86 2.77
C VAL A 55 27.38 14.99 2.68
N ASP A 56 27.66 14.20 3.73
CA ASP A 56 28.87 13.38 3.85
C ASP A 56 28.58 11.87 3.68
N ALA A 57 27.30 11.46 3.74
CA ALA A 57 26.88 10.08 3.54
C ALA A 57 27.15 9.62 2.10
N TRP A 58 28.04 8.64 1.96
CA TRP A 58 28.46 8.11 0.67
C TRP A 58 28.25 6.60 0.55
N ASP A 59 28.20 5.89 1.68
CA ASP A 59 28.03 4.45 1.73
C ASP A 59 26.55 4.04 1.76
N SER A 60 26.28 2.83 1.26
CA SER A 60 24.91 2.28 1.20
C SER A 60 24.27 2.18 2.58
N ALA A 61 25.03 1.80 3.61
CA ALA A 61 24.47 1.58 4.95
C ALA A 61 23.94 2.89 5.56
N SER A 62 24.68 3.98 5.36
CA SER A 62 24.23 5.33 5.71
C SER A 62 22.99 5.76 4.93
N ASN A 63 22.96 5.54 3.61
CA ASN A 63 21.80 5.90 2.79
C ASN A 63 20.54 5.10 3.17
N ASP A 64 20.66 3.78 3.41
CA ASP A 64 19.53 2.92 3.82
C ASP A 64 18.91 3.39 5.15
N VAL A 65 19.72 3.91 6.06
CA VAL A 65 19.25 4.48 7.34
C VAL A 65 18.64 5.86 7.11
N LEU A 66 19.28 6.69 6.29
CA LEU A 66 18.80 8.03 5.97
C LEU A 66 17.42 7.98 5.30
N GLU A 67 17.19 7.07 4.36
CA GLU A 67 15.88 6.86 3.71
C GLU A 67 14.73 6.56 4.70
N GLN A 68 15.04 6.10 5.91
CA GLN A 68 14.02 5.85 6.95
C GLN A 68 13.73 7.06 7.83
N VAL A 69 14.64 8.05 7.89
CA VAL A 69 14.57 9.16 8.85
C VAL A 69 14.52 10.54 8.19
N VAL A 70 14.83 10.63 6.90
CA VAL A 70 14.69 11.84 6.10
C VAL A 70 13.78 11.58 4.91
N GLU A 71 13.11 12.64 4.46
CA GLU A 71 12.24 12.60 3.30
C GLU A 71 12.78 13.55 2.22
N THR A 72 12.86 13.08 0.99
CA THR A 72 13.38 13.83 -0.15
C THR A 72 12.27 14.57 -0.89
N LEU A 73 12.64 15.44 -1.85
CA LEU A 73 11.66 16.06 -2.75
C LEU A 73 11.02 15.03 -3.70
N PHE A 74 11.84 14.10 -4.18
CA PHE A 74 11.47 13.04 -5.12
C PHE A 74 12.06 11.71 -4.68
N PHE A 75 11.37 10.63 -5.01
CA PHE A 75 11.84 9.26 -4.78
C PHE A 75 11.49 8.37 -5.98
N TYR A 76 11.85 7.10 -5.93
CA TYR A 76 11.50 6.13 -6.96
C TYR A 76 10.40 5.19 -6.45
N GLU A 77 9.46 4.83 -7.31
CA GLU A 77 8.47 3.81 -7.00
C GLU A 77 9.14 2.43 -6.98
N LEU A 78 9.42 1.92 -5.78
CA LEU A 78 10.15 0.67 -5.59
C LEU A 78 9.33 -0.58 -5.91
N THR A 79 8.01 -0.45 -6.08
CA THR A 79 7.15 -1.58 -6.50
C THR A 79 7.09 -1.76 -8.02
N ASP A 80 7.60 -0.80 -8.79
CA ASP A 80 7.67 -0.84 -10.24
C ASP A 80 9.11 -1.08 -10.73
N LEU A 81 9.29 -2.03 -11.65
CA LEU A 81 10.59 -2.38 -12.21
C LEU A 81 11.19 -1.26 -13.05
N ASP A 82 10.36 -0.39 -13.63
CA ASP A 82 10.82 0.75 -14.43
C ASP A 82 11.27 1.93 -13.55
N LEU A 83 11.11 1.83 -12.22
CA LEU A 83 11.50 2.83 -11.22
C LEU A 83 11.10 4.26 -11.63
N PRO A 84 9.82 4.52 -11.92
CA PRO A 84 9.39 5.87 -12.23
C PRO A 84 9.62 6.78 -11.02
N ARG A 85 10.07 8.01 -11.28
CA ARG A 85 10.23 9.03 -10.25
C ARG A 85 8.86 9.50 -9.76
N ILE A 86 8.66 9.47 -8.46
CA ILE A 86 7.47 9.98 -7.76
C ILE A 86 7.80 11.24 -6.96
N ASN A 87 6.78 12.06 -6.74
CA ASN A 87 6.89 13.23 -5.88
C ASN A 87 6.59 12.82 -4.44
N LEU A 88 7.48 13.21 -3.52
CA LEU A 88 7.24 13.15 -2.08
C LEU A 88 6.94 14.56 -1.57
N LEU A 89 7.95 15.27 -1.05
CA LEU A 89 7.79 16.64 -0.55
C LEU A 89 7.55 17.69 -1.66
N ALA A 90 7.80 17.36 -2.93
CA ALA A 90 7.58 18.27 -4.05
C ALA A 90 6.10 18.35 -4.46
N TYR A 91 5.39 19.41 -4.02
CA TYR A 91 4.00 19.66 -4.42
C TYR A 91 3.82 20.02 -5.90
N SER A 92 4.80 20.72 -6.48
CA SER A 92 4.82 21.11 -7.88
C SER A 92 6.27 21.27 -8.32
N TYR A 93 6.54 20.97 -9.58
CA TYR A 93 7.84 21.24 -10.19
C TYR A 93 7.66 21.49 -11.69
N PHE A 94 8.63 22.15 -12.31
CA PHE A 94 8.74 22.21 -13.75
C PHE A 94 10.20 22.16 -14.19
N TRP A 95 10.39 21.68 -15.41
CA TRP A 95 11.70 21.69 -16.06
C TRP A 95 11.83 23.01 -16.83
N GLU A 96 12.82 23.82 -16.49
CA GLU A 96 13.18 24.99 -17.30
C GLU A 96 13.85 24.54 -18.61
N ASP A 97 14.70 23.51 -18.50
CA ASP A 97 15.33 22.84 -19.63
C ASP A 97 15.51 21.33 -19.32
N VAL A 98 16.29 20.62 -20.14
CA VAL A 98 16.52 19.16 -20.00
C VAL A 98 17.37 18.78 -18.77
N THR A 99 17.91 19.75 -18.03
CA THR A 99 18.82 19.56 -16.89
C THR A 99 18.44 20.33 -15.63
N THR A 100 17.60 21.37 -15.72
CA THR A 100 17.29 22.28 -14.61
C THR A 100 15.85 22.13 -14.14
N LEU A 101 15.70 21.75 -12.87
CA LEU A 101 14.44 21.50 -12.18
C LEU A 101 14.15 22.61 -11.16
N HIS A 102 12.94 23.17 -11.20
CA HIS A 102 12.40 24.15 -10.25
C HIS A 102 11.16 23.63 -9.55
#